data_AF-A0A8T4VL37-F1
#
_entry.id   AF-A0A8T4VL37-F1
#
_cell.length_a   1.000
_cell.length_b   1.000
_cell.length_c   1.000
_cell.angle_alpha   90.00
_cell.angle_beta   90.00
_cell.angle_gamma   90.00
#
_symmetry.space_group_name_H-M   'P 1'
#
loop_
_entity.id
_entity.type
_entity.pdbx_description
1 polymer ?
#
loop_
_entity_poly.entity_id
_entity_poly.type
_entity_poly.pdbx_seq_one_letter_code
_entity_poly.pdbx_strand_id
1 'polypeptide(L)' 'MINLYLLRHGKSIFNEKKLIQGQKDFAENGLSKSGIKQIREISKHLAKLEINK' A
#
# COMPACT_ATOMS: atom_id res chain seq x y z
N MET A 1 -3.19 -0.78 -26.72
CA MET A 1 -2.40 0.01 -25.77
C MET A 1 -2.66 -0.55 -24.39
N ILE A 2 -1.63 -0.77 -23.57
CA ILE A 2 -1.77 -1.32 -22.22
C ILE A 2 -1.32 -0.24 -21.23
N ASN A 3 -2.16 0.06 -20.24
CA ASN A 3 -1.81 0.95 -19.14
C ASN A 3 -1.43 0.11 -17.91
N LEU A 4 -0.21 0.27 -17.41
CA LEU A 4 0.29 -0.42 -16.22
C LEU A 4 0.47 0.58 -15.08
N TYR A 5 -0.20 0.31 -13.96
CA TYR A 5 -0.10 1.11 -12.75
C TYR A 5 0.61 0.31 -11.66
N LEU A 6 1.77 0.79 -11.19
CA LEU A 6 2.57 0.13 -10.15
C LEU A 6 2.47 0.92 -8.84
N LEU A 7 2.08 0.22 -7.78
CA LEU A 7 1.99 0.79 -6.44
C LEU A 7 2.79 -0.05 -5.45
N ARG A 8 3.50 0.63 -4.55
CA ARG A 8 4.05 0.00 -3.34
C ARG A 8 2.93 -0.11 -2.29
N HIS A 9 2.98 -1.15 -1.46
CA HIS A 9 2.11 -1.29 -0.30
C HIS A 9 2.19 -0.05 0.63
N GLY A 10 1.12 0.22 1.38
CA GLY A 10 1.10 1.28 2.40
C GLY A 10 2.12 1.02 3.51
N LYS A 11 2.49 2.07 4.25
CA LYS A 11 3.49 1.97 5.34
C LYS A 11 3.13 0.86 6.34
N SER A 12 4.06 -0.05 6.58
CA SER A 12 3.92 -1.10 7.59
C SER A 12 4.41 -0.66 8.96
N ILE A 13 4.05 -1.41 10.00
CA ILE A 13 4.61 -1.27 11.35
C ILE A 13 6.14 -1.39 11.33
N PHE A 14 6.68 -2.25 10.47
CA PHE A 14 8.12 -2.43 10.32
C PHE A 14 8.79 -1.23 9.65
N ASN A 15 8.13 -0.60 8.67
CA ASN A 15 8.62 0.63 8.08
C ASN A 15 8.68 1.76 9.13
N GLU A 16 7.72 1.85 10.05
CA GLU A 16 7.76 2.80 11.17
C GLU A 16 8.95 2.57 12.09
N LYS A 17 9.26 1.31 12.37
CA LYS A 17 10.39 0.91 13.22
C LYS A 17 11.73 0.83 12.48
N LYS A 18 11.78 1.13 11.17
CA LYS A 18 12.95 0.98 10.30
C LYS A 18 13.55 -0.44 10.33
N LEU A 19 12.70 -1.46 10.40
CA LEU A 19 13.08 -2.87 10.42
C LEU A 19 12.97 -3.51 9.03
N ILE A 20 13.80 -4.52 8.79
CA ILE A 20 13.73 -5.36 7.59
C ILE A 20 12.50 -6.28 7.70
N GLN A 21 11.59 -6.17 6.72
CA GLN A 21 10.34 -6.92 6.69
C GLN A 21 10.50 -8.31 6.07
N GLY A 22 11.22 -8.43 4.95
CA GLY A 22 11.41 -9.72 4.26
C GLY A 22 10.08 -10.40 3.92
N GLN A 23 10.01 -11.72 4.11
CA GLN A 23 8.81 -12.55 3.91
C GLN A 23 8.09 -12.87 5.24
N LYS A 24 8.26 -12.04 6.28
CA LYS A 24 7.64 -12.28 7.59
C LYS A 24 6.11 -12.15 7.54
N ASP A 25 5.43 -12.85 8.44
CA ASP A 25 3.96 -12.90 8.50
C ASP A 25 3.31 -11.53 8.70
N PHE A 26 2.20 -11.31 7.98
CA PHE A 26 1.44 -10.06 8.01
C PHE A 26 0.87 -9.74 9.40
N ALA A 27 0.53 -10.76 10.18
CA ALA A 27 -0.01 -10.59 11.52
C ALA A 27 0.93 -9.79 12.44
N GLU A 28 2.25 -9.86 12.19
CA GLU A 28 3.27 -9.18 12.99
C GLU A 28 3.76 -7.86 12.37
N ASN A 29 3.49 -7.65 11.08
CA ASN A 29 4.07 -6.54 10.30
C ASN A 29 3.08 -5.82 9.38
N GLY A 30 1.78 -5.90 9.68
CA GLY A 30 0.73 -5.30 8.87
C GLY A 30 0.83 -3.78 8.70
N LEU A 31 -0.14 -3.21 7.98
CA LEU A 31 -0.20 -1.76 7.76
C LEU A 31 -0.29 -1.01 9.08
N SER A 32 0.49 0.07 9.20
CA SER A 32 0.32 0.99 10.31
C SER A 32 -0.91 1.87 10.11
N LYS A 33 -1.29 2.63 11.14
CA LYS A 33 -2.39 3.62 11.03
C LYS A 33 -2.15 4.61 9.88
N SER A 34 -0.90 5.02 9.67
CA SER A 34 -0.54 5.91 8.57
C SER A 34 -0.57 5.19 7.22
N GLY A 35 -0.17 3.91 7.16
CA GLY A 35 -0.32 3.06 5.98
C GLY A 35 -1.77 2.90 5.53
N ILE A 36 -2.70 2.70 6.47
CA ILE A 36 -4.13 2.63 6.17
C ILE A 36 -4.63 3.96 5.60
N LYS A 37 -4.20 5.10 6.15
CA LYS A 37 -4.55 6.43 5.63
C LYS A 37 -4.02 6.62 4.21
N GLN A 38 -2.78 6.21 3.92
CA GLN A 38 -2.20 6.28 2.58
C GLN A 38 -3.04 5.49 1.56
N ILE A 39 -3.46 4.28 1.89
CA ILE A 39 -4.31 3.48 1.00
C ILE A 39 -5.67 4.16 0.76
N ARG A 40 -6.27 4.76 1.78
CA ARG A 40 -7.54 5.49 1.63
C ARG A 40 -7.43 6.73 0.74
N GLU A 41 -6.30 7.42 0.74
CA GLU A 41 -6.11 8.58 -0.14
C GLU A 41 -5.82 8.15 -1.57
N ILE A 42 -5.00 7.12 -1.78
CA ILE A 42 -4.69 6.66 -3.14
C ILE A 42 -5.90 6.00 -3.81
N SER A 43 -6.75 5.30 -3.05
CA SER A 43 -7.97 4.70 -3.61
C SER A 43 -8.91 5.74 -4.23
N LYS A 44 -9.02 6.93 -3.63
CA LYS A 44 -9.78 8.06 -4.20
C LYS A 44 -9.21 8.55 -5.54
N HIS A 45 -7.90 8.43 -5.74
CA HIS A 45 -7.24 8.79 -7.00
C HIS A 45 -7.40 7.68 -8.03
N LEU A 46 -7.22 6.42 -7.63
CA LEU A 46 -7.40 5.26 -8.51
C LEU A 46 -8.85 5.12 -8.99
N ALA A 47 -9.84 5.47 -8.17
CA ALA A 47 -11.26 5.45 -8.56
C ALA A 47 -11.59 6.40 -9.72
N LYS A 48 -10.73 7.39 -9.99
CA LYS A 48 -10.87 8.31 -11.14
C LYS A 48 -10.25 7.75 -12.42
N LEU A 49 -9.44 6.70 -12.31
CA LEU A 49 -8.83 6.04 -13.45
C LEU A 49 -9.79 4.98 -14.00
N GLU A 50 -9.85 4.84 -15.32
CA GLU A 50 -10.58 3.78 -16.00
C GLU A 50 -9.80 2.46 -15.94
N ILE A 51 -9.45 2.02 -14.72
CA ILE A 51 -8.83 0.72 -14.49
C ILE A 51 -9.97 -0.31 -14.57
N ASN A 52 -10.13 -0.90 -15.75
CA ASN A 52 -11.20 -1.84 -16.16
C ASN A 52 -12.55 -1.18 -16.52
N LYS A 53 -12.54 -0.22 -17.46
CA LYS A 53 -13.71 -0.11 -18.36
C LYS A 53 -13.54 -1.07 -19.53
#